data_AF-A0A957X457-F1
#
_entry.id   AF-A0A957X457-F1
#
_cell.length_a   1.000
_cell.length_b   1.000
_cell.length_c   1.000
_cell.angle_alpha   90.00
_cell.angle_beta   90.00
_cell.angle_gamma   90.00
#
_symmetry.space_group_name_H-M   'P 1'
#
loop_
_entity.id
_entity.type
_entity.pdbx_description
1 polymer ?
#
loop_
_entity_poly.entity_id
_entity_poly.type
_entity_poly.pdbx_seq_one_letter_code
_entity_poly.pdbx_strand_id
1 'polypeptide(L)'
;QHPLWRWPVEFNQMTGAVLWLWIGYLFPNGRLVPRWTKWLLIGWGIMNFLWFLFPQIPLNHLYGETAERHLLATFILITGCYLTGLYAQIYRYRHVSTPEEQTQTRWILLGFAANFINTTVRFLPPALFPVLSEPGLPRLVHILLGFPLANLAGMAAPVAITIALIRYRLWLIDPILNRAMRYTLLTVTMAVIYGAVLFMTERLLRPWLALPPEIAIFAATATAALLLMPVYNILRHWLDRAFQRERLDVQTAFRTLQEEIRTIIALPELLQRLVARITDMLHATHGAIYLAEDVSQFTIAQRQGTSGPLPSSLAITAEERQQLERGSAVKVPASFPHALLIPLTAPQTDTGDPLVGILALGRR
;
A
#
# COMPACT_ATOMS: atom_id res chain seq x y z
N GLN A 1 -15.81 -26.37 -20.50
CA GLN A 1 -15.48 -25.52 -19.34
C GLN A 1 -16.38 -25.94 -18.18
N HIS A 2 -15.84 -26.18 -16.97
CA HIS A 2 -16.67 -26.57 -15.82
C HIS A 2 -17.54 -25.38 -15.36
N PRO A 3 -18.87 -25.54 -15.24
CA PRO A 3 -19.79 -24.43 -14.98
C PRO A 3 -19.53 -23.70 -13.65
N LEU A 4 -18.94 -24.38 -12.66
CA LEU A 4 -18.64 -23.82 -11.34
C LEU A 4 -17.50 -22.78 -11.35
N TRP A 5 -16.55 -22.88 -12.28
CA TRP A 5 -15.38 -21.99 -12.34
C TRP A 5 -15.60 -20.77 -13.23
N ARG A 6 -16.72 -20.72 -13.96
CA ARG A 6 -17.04 -19.62 -14.85
C ARG A 6 -17.15 -18.30 -14.10
N TRP A 7 -18.02 -18.24 -13.09
CA TRP A 7 -18.32 -17.01 -12.36
C TRP A 7 -17.09 -16.41 -11.64
N PRO A 8 -16.26 -17.18 -10.91
CA PRO A 8 -15.05 -16.65 -10.29
C PRO A 8 -14.05 -16.08 -11.31
N VAL A 9 -13.87 -16.78 -12.44
CA VAL A 9 -12.93 -16.36 -13.49
C VAL A 9 -13.42 -15.10 -14.19
N GLU A 10 -14.68 -15.04 -14.58
CA GLU A 10 -15.28 -13.87 -15.23
C GLU A 10 -15.30 -12.66 -14.29
N PHE A 11 -15.58 -12.85 -13.00
CA PHE A 11 -15.51 -11.80 -11.99
C PHE A 11 -14.09 -11.24 -11.83
N ASN A 12 -13.08 -12.12 -11.79
CA ASN A 12 -11.68 -11.71 -11.73
C ASN A 12 -11.26 -10.92 -12.99
N GLN A 13 -11.70 -11.35 -14.17
CA GLN A 13 -11.41 -10.63 -15.42
C GLN A 13 -12.11 -9.26 -15.46
N MET A 14 -13.38 -9.19 -15.05
CA MET A 14 -14.13 -7.93 -14.98
C MET A 14 -13.46 -6.94 -14.03
N THR A 15 -13.15 -7.37 -12.81
CA THR A 15 -12.49 -6.52 -11.81
C THR A 15 -11.11 -6.06 -12.29
N GLY A 16 -10.32 -6.95 -12.89
CA GLY A 16 -9.03 -6.59 -13.50
C GLY A 16 -9.16 -5.52 -14.60
N ALA A 17 -10.08 -5.69 -15.54
CA ALA A 17 -10.31 -4.76 -16.65
C ALA A 17 -10.77 -3.37 -16.16
N VAL A 18 -11.64 -3.33 -15.15
CA VAL A 18 -12.13 -2.09 -14.54
C VAL A 18 -11.01 -1.40 -13.76
N LEU A 19 -10.34 -2.11 -12.84
CA LEU A 19 -9.28 -1.55 -12.00
C LEU A 19 -8.13 -0.99 -12.82
N TRP A 20 -7.74 -1.67 -13.90
CA TRP A 20 -6.65 -1.22 -14.75
C TRP A 20 -6.90 0.17 -15.36
N LEU A 21 -8.10 0.40 -15.90
CA LEU A 21 -8.46 1.71 -16.46
C LEU A 21 -8.67 2.77 -15.38
N TRP A 22 -9.22 2.38 -14.23
CA TRP A 22 -9.37 3.28 -13.09
C TRP A 22 -8.03 3.80 -12.61
N ILE A 23 -7.03 2.92 -12.48
CA ILE A 23 -5.65 3.30 -12.16
C ILE A 23 -5.12 4.27 -13.24
N GLY A 24 -5.41 4.01 -14.52
CA GLY A 24 -5.08 4.91 -15.63
C GLY A 24 -5.67 6.31 -15.54
N TYR A 25 -6.79 6.54 -14.87
CA TYR A 25 -7.38 7.86 -14.74
C TYR A 25 -7.12 8.53 -13.40
N LEU A 26 -6.96 7.75 -12.32
CA LEU A 26 -6.83 8.25 -10.96
C LEU A 26 -5.36 8.43 -10.53
N PHE A 27 -4.46 7.55 -10.96
CA PHE A 27 -3.07 7.55 -10.49
C PHE A 27 -2.27 8.74 -11.04
N PRO A 28 -1.40 9.43 -10.26
CA PRO A 28 -1.00 9.11 -8.88
C PRO A 28 -1.84 9.78 -7.80
N ASN A 29 -2.46 10.94 -8.06
CA ASN A 29 -3.01 11.76 -6.96
C ASN A 29 -4.48 11.45 -6.60
N GLY A 30 -5.09 10.44 -7.22
CA GLY A 30 -6.52 10.12 -7.04
C GLY A 30 -7.47 11.14 -7.69
N ARG A 31 -6.95 12.09 -8.48
CA ARG A 31 -7.74 13.14 -9.12
C ARG A 31 -7.93 12.82 -10.60
N LEU A 32 -9.19 12.84 -11.04
CA LEU A 32 -9.56 12.67 -12.45
C LEU A 32 -9.21 13.93 -13.24
N VAL A 33 -8.16 13.82 -14.05
CA VAL A 33 -7.70 14.89 -14.95
C VAL A 33 -7.41 14.27 -16.31
N PRO A 34 -8.08 14.70 -17.39
CA PRO A 34 -9.15 15.72 -17.45
C PRO A 34 -10.49 15.29 -16.82
N ARG A 35 -11.36 16.25 -16.44
CA ARG A 35 -12.65 15.95 -15.75
C ARG A 35 -13.63 15.09 -16.58
N TRP A 36 -13.57 15.16 -17.91
CA TRP A 36 -14.43 14.38 -18.80
C TRP A 36 -14.17 12.87 -18.72
N THR A 37 -12.98 12.46 -18.26
CA THR A 37 -12.61 11.05 -18.07
C THR A 37 -13.51 10.34 -17.05
N LYS A 38 -14.17 11.09 -16.15
CA LYS A 38 -15.16 10.53 -15.22
C LYS A 38 -16.29 9.79 -15.94
N TRP A 39 -16.79 10.36 -17.04
CA TRP A 39 -17.88 9.76 -17.80
C TRP A 39 -17.43 8.52 -18.56
N LEU A 40 -16.20 8.53 -19.09
CA LEU A 40 -15.60 7.32 -19.67
C LEU A 40 -15.43 6.22 -18.63
N LEU A 41 -14.95 6.56 -17.44
CA LEU A 41 -14.72 5.59 -16.36
C LEU A 41 -16.04 4.95 -15.91
N ILE A 42 -17.11 5.74 -15.77
CA ILE A 42 -18.45 5.25 -15.44
C ILE A 42 -19.00 4.39 -16.59
N GLY A 43 -18.97 4.89 -17.82
CA GLY A 43 -19.47 4.17 -18.99
C GLY A 43 -18.76 2.84 -19.20
N TRP A 44 -17.44 2.81 -19.05
CA TRP A 44 -16.65 1.59 -19.15
C TRP A 44 -16.92 0.62 -18.00
N GLY A 45 -17.07 1.12 -16.77
CA GLY A 45 -17.46 0.32 -15.61
C GLY A 45 -18.83 -0.36 -15.82
N ILE A 46 -19.82 0.41 -16.29
CA ILE A 46 -21.15 -0.12 -16.62
C ILE A 46 -21.05 -1.15 -17.74
N MET A 47 -20.30 -0.88 -18.82
CA MET A 47 -20.13 -1.82 -19.92
C MET A 47 -19.52 -3.15 -19.46
N ASN A 48 -18.46 -3.11 -18.63
CA ASN A 48 -17.85 -4.33 -18.08
C ASN A 48 -18.81 -5.10 -17.16
N PHE A 49 -19.59 -4.39 -16.36
CA PHE A 49 -20.61 -5.00 -15.51
C PHE A 49 -21.72 -5.66 -16.34
N LEU A 50 -22.15 -5.02 -17.43
CA LEU A 50 -23.11 -5.59 -18.38
C LEU A 50 -22.53 -6.82 -19.10
N TRP A 51 -21.26 -6.77 -19.52
CA TRP A 51 -20.55 -7.92 -20.11
C TRP A 51 -20.37 -9.09 -19.15
N PHE A 52 -20.25 -8.81 -17.84
CA PHE A 52 -20.23 -9.83 -16.80
C PHE A 52 -21.62 -10.47 -16.60
N LEU A 53 -22.69 -9.68 -16.57
CA LEU A 53 -24.06 -10.19 -16.41
C LEU A 53 -24.60 -10.88 -17.66
N PHE A 54 -24.25 -10.39 -18.85
CA PHE A 54 -24.76 -10.84 -20.13
C PHE A 54 -23.60 -11.13 -21.11
N PRO A 55 -22.98 -12.33 -21.01
CA PRO A 55 -21.83 -12.71 -21.83
C PRO A 55 -22.08 -12.69 -23.34
N GLN A 56 -23.35 -12.82 -23.75
CA GLN A 56 -23.79 -12.78 -25.15
C GLN A 56 -23.82 -11.38 -25.79
N ILE A 57 -23.65 -10.30 -25.02
CA ILE A 57 -23.59 -8.94 -25.57
C ILE A 57 -22.43 -8.86 -26.57
N PRO A 58 -22.62 -8.30 -27.78
CA PRO A 58 -21.56 -8.19 -28.77
C PRO A 58 -20.36 -7.40 -28.25
N LEU A 59 -19.18 -7.64 -28.83
CA LEU A 59 -17.91 -7.00 -28.48
C LEU A 59 -17.40 -7.31 -27.06
N ASN A 60 -18.00 -8.29 -26.38
CA ASN A 60 -17.55 -8.71 -25.05
C ASN A 60 -16.17 -9.37 -25.10
N HIS A 61 -15.15 -8.63 -24.69
CA HIS A 61 -13.77 -9.10 -24.62
C HIS A 61 -13.46 -10.01 -23.43
N LEU A 62 -14.33 -10.03 -22.41
CA LEU A 62 -14.22 -10.93 -21.25
C LEU A 62 -14.63 -12.35 -21.62
N TYR A 63 -15.46 -12.51 -22.65
CA TYR A 63 -15.94 -13.80 -23.13
C TYR A 63 -15.36 -14.14 -24.52
N GLY A 64 -14.45 -15.12 -24.55
CA GLY A 64 -13.64 -15.44 -25.73
C GLY A 64 -14.44 -15.70 -27.01
N GLU A 65 -15.55 -16.45 -26.93
CA GLU A 65 -16.35 -16.79 -28.11
C GLU A 65 -17.00 -15.56 -28.76
N THR A 66 -17.45 -14.59 -27.97
CA THR A 66 -18.10 -13.38 -28.50
C THR A 66 -17.05 -12.44 -29.10
N ALA A 67 -15.88 -12.35 -28.47
CA ALA A 67 -14.75 -11.57 -28.95
C ALA A 67 -14.20 -12.10 -30.29
N GLU A 68 -14.08 -13.43 -30.42
CA GLU A 68 -13.60 -14.09 -31.65
C GLU A 68 -14.54 -13.88 -32.85
N ARG A 69 -15.84 -13.66 -32.61
CA ARG A 69 -16.80 -13.34 -33.69
C ARG A 69 -16.62 -11.94 -34.26
N HIS A 70 -16.09 -10.99 -33.48
CA HIS A 70 -16.01 -9.57 -33.85
C HIS A 70 -14.60 -9.01 -33.63
N LEU A 71 -13.56 -9.76 -34.02
CA LEU A 71 -12.15 -9.49 -33.69
C LEU A 71 -11.73 -8.03 -33.93
N LEU A 72 -11.98 -7.50 -35.13
CA LEU A 72 -11.61 -6.12 -35.48
C LEU A 72 -12.35 -5.08 -34.62
N ALA A 73 -13.65 -5.24 -34.45
CA ALA A 73 -14.45 -4.29 -33.69
C ALA A 73 -14.10 -4.34 -32.19
N THR A 74 -13.86 -5.53 -31.64
CA THR A 74 -13.37 -5.73 -30.26
C THR A 74 -11.97 -5.13 -30.09
N PHE A 75 -11.06 -5.33 -31.06
CA PHE A 75 -9.74 -4.72 -31.05
C PHE A 75 -9.81 -3.19 -31.03
N ILE A 76 -10.60 -2.59 -31.92
CA ILE A 76 -10.77 -1.14 -32.02
C ILE A 76 -11.34 -0.58 -30.71
N LEU A 77 -12.35 -1.23 -30.14
CA LEU A 77 -13.00 -0.81 -28.90
C LEU A 77 -12.01 -0.80 -27.71
N ILE A 78 -11.34 -1.94 -27.45
CA ILE A 78 -10.39 -2.07 -26.34
C ILE A 78 -9.21 -1.11 -26.52
N THR A 79 -8.68 -1.04 -27.74
CA THR A 79 -7.56 -0.16 -28.05
C THR A 79 -7.92 1.30 -27.87
N GLY A 80 -9.11 1.72 -28.31
CA GLY A 80 -9.64 3.07 -28.08
C GLY A 80 -9.73 3.41 -26.59
N CYS A 81 -10.19 2.45 -25.77
CA CYS A 81 -10.24 2.62 -24.32
C CYS A 81 -8.84 2.75 -23.69
N TYR A 82 -7.85 1.97 -24.12
CA TYR A 82 -6.47 2.16 -23.63
C TYR A 82 -5.84 3.45 -24.13
N LEU A 83 -6.13 3.89 -25.35
CA LEU A 83 -5.65 5.16 -25.89
C LEU A 83 -6.22 6.36 -25.14
N THR A 84 -7.48 6.31 -24.69
CA THR A 84 -8.05 7.39 -23.85
C THR A 84 -7.38 7.46 -22.47
N GLY A 85 -7.07 6.31 -21.85
CA GLY A 85 -6.27 6.26 -20.62
C GLY A 85 -4.84 6.78 -20.83
N LEU A 86 -4.20 6.38 -21.93
CA LEU A 86 -2.87 6.84 -22.32
C LEU A 86 -2.86 8.35 -22.57
N TYR A 87 -3.86 8.86 -23.29
CA TYR A 87 -4.04 10.28 -23.53
C TYR A 87 -4.20 11.06 -22.23
N ALA A 88 -5.03 10.59 -21.30
CA ALA A 88 -5.21 11.24 -20.00
C ALA A 88 -3.90 11.32 -19.21
N GLN A 89 -3.10 10.24 -19.20
CA GLN A 89 -1.79 10.21 -18.55
C GLN A 89 -0.77 11.14 -19.23
N ILE A 90 -0.71 11.17 -20.57
CA ILE A 90 0.17 12.07 -21.33
C ILE A 90 -0.24 13.54 -21.13
N TYR A 91 -1.54 13.84 -21.18
CA TYR A 91 -2.07 15.17 -20.95
C TYR A 91 -1.66 15.67 -19.56
N ARG A 92 -1.83 14.83 -18.54
CA ARG A 92 -1.46 15.21 -17.17
C ARG A 92 0.04 15.36 -17.00
N TYR A 93 0.84 14.46 -17.59
CA TYR A 93 2.30 14.55 -17.61
C TYR A 93 2.80 15.89 -18.16
N ARG A 94 2.13 16.44 -19.20
CA ARG A 94 2.52 17.69 -19.84
C ARG A 94 1.98 18.96 -19.17
N HIS A 95 0.78 18.92 -18.60
CA HIS A 95 0.08 20.15 -18.19
C HIS A 95 -0.10 20.33 -16.68
N VAL A 96 0.00 19.28 -15.87
CA VAL A 96 -0.43 19.35 -14.46
C VAL A 96 0.58 18.73 -13.49
N SER A 97 1.35 17.72 -13.93
CA SER A 97 2.16 16.92 -13.01
C SER A 97 3.43 17.61 -12.54
N THR A 98 3.67 17.53 -11.23
CA THR A 98 4.93 17.92 -10.57
C THR A 98 6.08 16.98 -10.99
N PRO A 99 7.36 17.36 -10.78
CA PRO A 99 8.51 16.51 -11.15
C PRO A 99 8.48 15.10 -10.54
N GLU A 100 8.00 15.00 -9.30
CA GLU A 100 7.84 13.71 -8.62
C GLU A 100 6.74 12.86 -9.28
N GLU A 101 5.59 13.47 -9.59
CA GLU A 101 4.47 12.79 -10.27
C GLU A 101 4.79 12.37 -11.71
N GLN A 102 5.64 13.14 -12.41
CA GLN A 102 6.11 12.78 -13.75
C GLN A 102 6.90 11.47 -13.71
N THR A 103 7.76 11.30 -12.70
CA THR A 103 8.58 10.11 -12.54
C THR A 103 7.72 8.88 -12.16
N GLN A 104 6.65 9.08 -11.39
CA GLN A 104 5.66 8.04 -11.09
C GLN A 104 4.84 7.65 -12.32
N THR A 105 4.41 8.64 -13.11
CA THR A 105 3.58 8.44 -14.32
C THR A 105 4.31 7.62 -15.39
N ARG A 106 5.64 7.73 -15.49
CA ARG A 106 6.44 6.92 -16.44
C ARG A 106 6.24 5.42 -16.27
N TRP A 107 6.14 4.92 -15.03
CA TRP A 107 5.90 3.50 -14.78
C TRP A 107 4.50 3.05 -15.20
N ILE A 108 3.51 3.91 -15.01
CA ILE A 108 2.14 3.63 -15.47
C ILE A 108 2.07 3.62 -16.99
N LEU A 109 2.75 4.56 -17.65
CA LEU A 109 2.86 4.59 -19.11
C LEU A 109 3.48 3.29 -19.66
N LEU A 110 4.50 2.75 -19.00
CA LEU A 110 5.06 1.43 -19.35
C LEU A 110 4.02 0.32 -19.23
N GLY A 111 3.20 0.31 -18.18
CA GLY A 111 2.13 -0.66 -18.03
C GLY A 111 1.01 -0.52 -19.08
N PHE A 112 0.68 0.71 -19.49
CA PHE A 112 -0.26 0.96 -20.60
C PHE A 112 0.30 0.48 -21.94
N ALA A 113 1.59 0.75 -22.21
CA ALA A 113 2.26 0.24 -23.40
C ALA A 113 2.28 -1.29 -23.42
N ALA A 114 2.53 -1.93 -22.29
CA ALA A 114 2.52 -3.39 -22.17
C ALA A 114 1.12 -3.99 -22.42
N ASN A 115 0.05 -3.38 -21.91
CA ASN A 115 -1.33 -3.80 -22.19
C ASN A 115 -1.74 -3.56 -23.64
N PHE A 116 -1.27 -2.46 -24.24
CA PHE A 116 -1.48 -2.20 -25.66
C PHE A 116 -0.86 -3.31 -26.51
N ILE A 117 0.41 -3.67 -26.25
CA ILE A 117 1.10 -4.77 -26.91
C ILE A 117 0.36 -6.10 -26.72
N ASN A 118 -0.07 -6.41 -25.48
CA ASN A 118 -0.86 -7.61 -25.19
C ASN A 118 -2.13 -7.67 -26.05
N THR A 119 -2.87 -6.56 -26.13
CA THR A 119 -4.11 -6.44 -26.91
C THR A 119 -3.84 -6.59 -28.39
N THR A 120 -2.79 -5.94 -28.91
CA THR A 120 -2.40 -6.07 -30.32
C THR A 120 -2.05 -7.51 -30.66
N VAL A 121 -1.19 -8.18 -29.90
CA VAL A 121 -0.79 -9.56 -30.16
C VAL A 121 -1.98 -10.52 -30.09
N ARG A 122 -2.94 -10.27 -29.19
CA ARG A 122 -4.10 -11.15 -28.99
C ARG A 122 -5.16 -11.02 -30.08
N PHE A 123 -5.43 -9.82 -30.58
CA PHE A 123 -6.58 -9.58 -31.46
C PHE A 123 -6.21 -9.23 -32.90
N LEU A 124 -5.07 -8.57 -33.14
CA LEU A 124 -4.73 -8.08 -34.48
C LEU A 124 -4.31 -9.20 -35.44
N PRO A 125 -3.42 -10.16 -35.08
CA PRO A 125 -3.03 -11.22 -36.01
C PRO A 125 -4.21 -12.08 -36.50
N PRO A 126 -5.10 -12.59 -35.62
CA PRO A 126 -6.26 -13.38 -36.07
C PRO A 126 -7.25 -12.57 -36.91
N ALA A 127 -7.30 -11.25 -36.72
CA ALA A 127 -8.14 -10.36 -37.49
C ALA A 127 -7.61 -10.09 -38.91
N LEU A 128 -6.29 -10.00 -39.08
CA LEU A 128 -5.64 -9.81 -40.38
C LEU A 128 -5.46 -11.12 -41.15
N PHE A 129 -5.25 -12.23 -40.44
CA PHE A 129 -4.99 -13.54 -41.00
C PHE A 129 -6.02 -14.55 -40.46
N PRO A 130 -7.17 -14.73 -41.14
CA PRO A 130 -8.23 -15.64 -40.70
C PRO A 130 -7.78 -17.10 -40.49
N VAL A 131 -6.72 -17.53 -41.17
CA VAL A 131 -6.08 -18.85 -41.01
C VAL A 131 -5.60 -19.12 -39.57
N LEU A 132 -5.37 -18.08 -38.76
CA LEU A 132 -5.03 -18.20 -37.34
C LEU A 132 -6.24 -18.50 -36.44
N SER A 133 -7.45 -18.28 -36.96
CA SER A 133 -8.73 -18.56 -36.27
C SER A 133 -9.29 -19.94 -36.66
N GLU A 134 -8.94 -20.44 -37.85
CA GLU A 134 -9.36 -21.75 -38.33
C GLU A 134 -8.64 -22.90 -37.62
N PRO A 135 -9.27 -24.08 -37.47
CA PRO A 135 -8.61 -25.26 -36.89
C PRO A 135 -7.40 -25.69 -37.74
N GLY A 136 -6.18 -25.60 -37.20
CA GLY A 136 -4.97 -25.99 -37.91
C GLY A 136 -3.68 -25.71 -37.14
N LEU A 137 -2.54 -26.10 -37.72
CA LEU A 137 -1.20 -25.83 -37.17
C LEU A 137 -0.96 -24.33 -36.89
N PRO A 138 -1.37 -23.37 -37.76
CA PRO A 138 -1.14 -21.94 -37.50
C PRO A 138 -1.84 -21.45 -36.23
N ARG A 139 -3.08 -21.90 -35.97
CA ARG A 139 -3.82 -21.59 -34.74
C ARG A 139 -3.14 -22.18 -33.51
N LEU A 140 -2.66 -23.43 -33.58
CA LEU A 140 -1.94 -24.05 -32.46
C LEU A 140 -0.66 -23.28 -32.11
N VAL A 141 0.14 -22.90 -33.12
CA VAL A 141 1.35 -22.09 -32.92
C VAL A 141 1.00 -20.74 -32.29
N HIS A 142 -0.06 -20.09 -32.76
CA HIS A 142 -0.51 -18.82 -32.20
C HIS A 142 -1.00 -18.96 -30.74
N ILE A 143 -1.72 -20.04 -30.41
CA ILE A 143 -2.16 -20.33 -29.05
C ILE A 143 -0.98 -20.65 -28.13
N LEU A 144 -0.02 -21.46 -28.58
CA LEU A 144 1.08 -21.93 -27.74
C LEU A 144 2.19 -20.90 -27.56
N LEU A 145 2.43 -20.03 -28.56
CA LEU A 145 3.46 -18.99 -28.46
C LEU A 145 2.85 -17.62 -28.19
N GLY A 146 1.87 -17.22 -29.00
CA GLY A 146 1.28 -15.87 -28.97
C GLY A 146 0.59 -15.55 -27.66
N PHE A 147 -0.31 -16.41 -27.17
CA PHE A 147 -1.04 -16.15 -25.93
C PHE A 147 -0.13 -16.07 -24.69
N PRO A 148 0.79 -17.03 -24.43
CA PRO A 148 1.70 -16.93 -23.29
C PRO A 148 2.59 -15.69 -23.35
N LEU A 149 3.18 -15.39 -24.51
CA LEU A 149 4.00 -14.19 -24.70
C LEU A 149 3.20 -12.91 -24.43
N ALA A 150 1.97 -12.83 -24.94
CA ALA A 150 1.09 -11.70 -24.66
C ALA A 150 0.79 -11.59 -23.16
N ASN A 151 0.43 -12.69 -22.47
CA ASN A 151 0.15 -12.67 -21.04
C ASN A 151 1.37 -12.25 -20.21
N LEU A 152 2.57 -12.72 -20.56
CA LEU A 152 3.82 -12.29 -19.94
C LEU A 152 4.07 -10.79 -20.14
N ALA A 153 3.81 -10.26 -21.34
CA ALA A 153 3.86 -8.82 -21.58
C ALA A 153 2.84 -8.07 -20.70
N GLY A 154 1.61 -8.58 -20.59
CA GLY A 154 0.57 -8.02 -19.72
C GLY A 154 0.97 -7.98 -18.23
N MET A 155 1.77 -8.93 -17.76
CA MET A 155 2.30 -8.94 -16.38
C MET A 155 3.29 -7.80 -16.09
N ALA A 156 3.87 -7.16 -17.12
CA ALA A 156 4.70 -5.98 -16.92
C ALA A 156 3.90 -4.80 -16.32
N ALA A 157 2.58 -4.77 -16.53
CA ALA A 157 1.71 -3.72 -16.02
C ALA A 157 1.56 -3.72 -14.47
N PRO A 158 1.14 -4.83 -13.82
CA PRO A 158 1.09 -4.90 -12.37
C PRO A 158 2.49 -4.79 -11.74
N VAL A 159 3.53 -5.29 -12.41
CA VAL A 159 4.92 -5.13 -11.96
C VAL A 159 5.33 -3.65 -11.97
N ALA A 160 5.02 -2.91 -13.04
CA ALA A 160 5.34 -1.49 -13.13
C ALA A 160 4.60 -0.67 -12.06
N ILE A 161 3.33 -0.98 -11.79
CA ILE A 161 2.58 -0.36 -10.68
C ILE A 161 3.24 -0.68 -9.33
N THR A 162 3.61 -1.94 -9.12
CA THR A 162 4.26 -2.37 -7.87
C THR A 162 5.59 -1.64 -7.65
N ILE A 163 6.40 -1.52 -8.70
CA ILE A 163 7.65 -0.74 -8.67
C ILE A 163 7.35 0.73 -8.36
N ALA A 164 6.33 1.33 -8.99
CA ALA A 164 5.94 2.71 -8.71
C ALA A 164 5.52 2.90 -7.25
N LEU A 165 4.68 2.01 -6.72
CA LEU A 165 4.20 2.07 -5.34
C LEU A 165 5.35 1.95 -4.32
N ILE A 166 6.25 0.98 -4.50
CA ILE A 166 7.36 0.73 -3.56
C ILE A 166 8.43 1.82 -3.67
N ARG A 167 8.82 2.20 -4.89
CA ARG A 167 9.93 3.15 -5.12
C ARG A 167 9.58 4.57 -4.71
N TYR A 168 8.34 5.01 -4.95
CA TYR A 168 7.93 6.39 -4.66
C TYR A 168 7.07 6.51 -3.40
N ARG A 169 6.88 5.41 -2.65
CA ARG A 169 6.10 5.35 -1.39
C ARG A 169 4.79 6.12 -1.46
N LEU A 170 4.11 6.00 -2.61
CA LEU A 170 2.85 6.67 -2.89
C LEU A 170 1.82 6.34 -1.81
N TRP A 171 0.96 7.30 -1.48
CA TRP A 171 -0.19 7.10 -0.59
C TRP A 171 0.14 6.64 0.83
N LEU A 172 1.31 7.03 1.37
CA LEU A 172 1.76 6.59 2.69
C LEU A 172 1.70 5.06 2.78
N ILE A 173 2.18 4.36 1.74
CA ILE A 173 2.07 2.90 1.68
C ILE A 173 2.92 2.22 2.77
N ASP A 174 3.88 2.89 3.42
CA ASP A 174 4.80 2.28 4.39
C ASP A 174 4.11 1.41 5.47
N PRO A 175 3.03 1.84 6.16
CA PRO A 175 2.31 0.99 7.10
C PRO A 175 1.59 -0.18 6.42
N ILE A 176 1.07 0.03 5.21
CA ILE A 176 0.39 -0.99 4.41
C ILE A 176 1.40 -2.02 3.90
N LEU A 177 2.58 -1.59 3.43
CA LEU A 177 3.65 -2.44 2.93
C LEU A 177 4.21 -3.31 4.05
N ASN A 178 4.47 -2.73 5.23
CA ASN A 178 4.87 -3.49 6.42
C ASN A 178 3.81 -4.51 6.83
N ARG A 179 2.53 -4.15 6.74
CA ARG A 179 1.42 -5.06 6.98
C ARG A 179 1.37 -6.17 5.91
N ALA A 180 1.43 -5.81 4.64
CA ALA A 180 1.38 -6.72 3.50
C ALA A 180 2.55 -7.70 3.51
N MET A 181 3.79 -7.24 3.68
CA MET A 181 4.97 -8.11 3.78
C MET A 181 4.82 -9.14 4.91
N ARG A 182 4.32 -8.73 6.08
CA ARG A 182 4.05 -9.65 7.20
C ARG A 182 3.00 -10.69 6.84
N TYR A 183 1.87 -10.29 6.28
CA TYR A 183 0.82 -11.23 5.89
C TYR A 183 1.22 -12.10 4.69
N THR A 184 1.92 -11.56 3.69
CA THR A 184 2.42 -12.32 2.55
C THR A 184 3.43 -13.38 3.01
N LEU A 185 4.38 -13.02 3.87
CA LEU A 185 5.33 -13.99 4.42
C LEU A 185 4.63 -15.08 5.23
N LEU A 186 3.65 -14.68 6.06
CA LEU A 186 2.78 -15.61 6.79
C LEU A 186 2.04 -16.57 5.83
N THR A 187 1.35 -16.03 4.84
CA THR A 187 0.56 -16.81 3.87
C THR A 187 1.43 -17.72 3.02
N VAL A 188 2.58 -17.25 2.54
CA VAL A 188 3.51 -18.06 1.74
C VAL A 188 4.10 -19.19 2.59
N THR A 189 4.55 -18.90 3.82
CA THR A 189 5.07 -19.93 4.73
C THR A 189 3.99 -20.97 5.02
N MET A 190 2.76 -20.53 5.28
CA MET A 190 1.63 -21.42 5.51
C MET A 190 1.32 -22.28 4.27
N ALA A 191 1.32 -21.70 3.07
CA ALA A 191 1.08 -22.41 1.82
C ALA A 191 2.17 -23.44 1.52
N VAL A 192 3.45 -23.11 1.75
CA VAL A 192 4.58 -24.03 1.57
C VAL A 192 4.46 -25.21 2.53
N ILE A 193 4.14 -24.95 3.81
CA ILE A 193 4.00 -26.02 4.81
C ILE A 193 2.76 -26.86 4.56
N TYR A 194 1.63 -26.25 4.20
CA TYR A 194 0.44 -26.95 3.73
C TYR A 194 0.80 -27.91 2.58
N GLY A 195 1.50 -27.41 1.56
CA GLY A 195 1.95 -28.20 0.42
C GLY A 195 2.91 -29.31 0.84
N ALA A 196 3.84 -29.04 1.76
CA ALA A 196 4.79 -30.02 2.27
C ALA A 196 4.11 -31.14 3.07
N VAL A 197 3.14 -30.81 3.94
CA VAL A 197 2.35 -31.79 4.70
C VAL A 197 1.56 -32.66 3.75
N LEU A 198 0.88 -32.07 2.76
CA LEU A 198 0.11 -32.82 1.77
C LEU A 198 1.03 -33.78 0.98
N PHE A 199 2.17 -33.27 0.49
CA PHE A 199 3.16 -34.05 -0.25
C PHE A 199 3.78 -35.19 0.59
N MET A 200 4.15 -34.91 1.85
CA MET A 200 4.69 -35.94 2.75
C MET A 200 3.65 -37.00 3.10
N THR A 201 2.41 -36.58 3.36
CA THR A 201 1.31 -37.51 3.69
C THR A 201 1.06 -38.45 2.52
N GLU A 202 0.95 -37.93 1.29
CA GLU A 202 0.78 -38.77 0.10
C GLU A 202 1.95 -39.73 -0.10
N ARG A 203 3.19 -39.26 0.04
CA ARG A 203 4.39 -40.07 -0.24
C ARG A 203 4.70 -41.11 0.84
N LEU A 204 4.38 -40.81 2.11
CA LEU A 204 4.65 -41.69 3.25
C LEU A 204 3.52 -42.68 3.51
N LEU A 205 2.25 -42.32 3.26
CA LEU A 205 1.12 -43.22 3.56
C LEU A 205 0.77 -44.13 2.37
N ARG A 206 0.91 -43.66 1.13
CA ARG A 206 0.57 -44.45 -0.07
C ARG A 206 1.29 -45.81 -0.19
N PRO A 207 2.57 -45.97 0.20
CA PRO A 207 3.24 -47.27 0.16
C PRO A 207 2.76 -48.24 1.26
N TRP A 208 2.24 -47.71 2.37
CA TRP A 208 1.90 -48.50 3.56
C TRP A 208 0.41 -48.89 3.60
N LEU A 209 -0.47 -48.03 3.08
CA LEU A 209 -1.86 -48.39 2.86
C LEU A 209 -1.96 -49.17 1.55
N ALA A 210 -1.98 -50.51 1.66
CA ALA A 210 -2.30 -51.43 0.56
C ALA A 210 -3.79 -51.34 0.14
N LEU A 211 -4.31 -50.12 0.00
CA LEU A 211 -5.66 -49.81 -0.41
C LEU A 211 -5.74 -49.57 -1.93
N PRO A 212 -6.92 -49.74 -2.53
CA PRO A 212 -7.16 -49.30 -3.90
C PRO A 212 -6.82 -47.81 -4.09
N PRO A 213 -6.33 -47.38 -5.26
CA PRO A 213 -5.85 -46.02 -5.49
C PRO A 213 -6.87 -44.93 -5.16
N GLU A 214 -8.15 -45.20 -5.44
CA GLU A 214 -9.27 -44.28 -5.18
C GLU A 214 -9.47 -44.03 -3.67
N ILE A 215 -9.37 -45.08 -2.85
CA ILE A 215 -9.54 -45.00 -1.39
C ILE A 215 -8.27 -44.48 -0.72
N ALA A 216 -7.09 -44.84 -1.24
CA ALA A 216 -5.81 -44.37 -0.74
C ALA A 216 -5.65 -42.84 -0.84
N ILE A 217 -6.09 -42.24 -1.95
CA ILE A 217 -6.06 -40.78 -2.13
C ILE A 217 -7.02 -40.10 -1.14
N PHE A 218 -8.23 -40.63 -0.97
CA PHE A 218 -9.19 -40.10 0.00
C PHE A 218 -8.66 -40.18 1.44
N ALA A 219 -8.11 -41.34 1.83
CA ALA A 219 -7.53 -41.56 3.14
C ALA A 219 -6.34 -40.63 3.39
N ALA A 220 -5.39 -40.53 2.44
CA ALA A 220 -4.24 -39.64 2.55
C ALA A 220 -4.66 -38.16 2.63
N THR A 221 -5.67 -37.74 1.85
CA THR A 221 -6.18 -36.35 1.90
C THR A 221 -6.85 -36.07 3.24
N ALA A 222 -7.65 -37.01 3.77
CA ALA A 222 -8.29 -36.88 5.07
C ALA A 222 -7.26 -36.82 6.22
N THR A 223 -6.23 -37.68 6.17
CA THR A 223 -5.13 -37.65 7.15
C THR A 223 -4.33 -36.34 7.06
N ALA A 224 -4.04 -35.85 5.85
CA ALA A 224 -3.35 -34.58 5.65
C ALA A 224 -4.17 -33.43 6.25
N ALA A 225 -5.49 -33.41 6.02
CA ALA A 225 -6.38 -32.40 6.58
C ALA A 225 -6.43 -32.42 8.12
N LEU A 226 -6.41 -33.60 8.74
CA LEU A 226 -6.36 -33.76 10.19
C LEU A 226 -5.03 -33.28 10.79
N LEU A 227 -3.90 -33.60 10.15
CA LEU A 227 -2.58 -33.13 10.55
C LEU A 227 -2.39 -31.63 10.33
N LEU A 228 -3.20 -31.02 9.45
CA LEU A 228 -3.11 -29.61 9.13
C LEU A 228 -3.59 -28.70 10.26
N MET A 229 -4.61 -29.11 11.02
CA MET A 229 -5.07 -28.34 12.19
C MET A 229 -3.96 -28.05 13.21
N PRO A 230 -3.23 -29.06 13.73
CA PRO A 230 -2.18 -28.80 14.71
C PRO A 230 -1.01 -28.03 14.11
N VAL A 231 -0.60 -28.33 12.87
CA VAL A 231 0.47 -27.60 12.18
C VAL A 231 0.11 -26.12 12.00
N TYR A 232 -1.12 -25.82 11.57
CA TYR A 232 -1.64 -24.45 11.43
C TYR A 232 -1.56 -23.69 12.77
N ASN A 233 -1.99 -24.34 13.86
CA ASN A 233 -1.99 -23.73 15.19
C ASN A 233 -0.56 -23.46 15.69
N ILE A 234 0.36 -24.42 15.56
CA ILE A 234 1.76 -24.23 15.96
C ILE A 234 2.39 -23.09 15.17
N LEU A 235 2.15 -23.05 13.86
CA LEU A 235 2.69 -22.01 13.00
C LEU A 235 2.17 -20.63 13.37
N ARG A 236 0.86 -20.51 13.60
CA ARG A 236 0.26 -19.24 14.03
C ARG A 236 0.90 -18.71 15.30
N HIS A 237 1.12 -19.58 16.30
CA HIS A 237 1.79 -19.18 17.54
C HIS A 237 3.27 -18.81 17.33
N TRP A 238 3.99 -19.55 16.49
CA TRP A 238 5.39 -19.23 16.17
C TRP A 238 5.51 -17.90 15.41
N LEU A 239 4.58 -17.65 14.48
CA LEU A 239 4.48 -16.43 13.69
C LEU A 239 4.06 -15.22 14.53
N ASP A 240 3.05 -15.37 15.39
CA ASP A 240 2.66 -14.32 16.34
C ASP A 240 3.86 -13.97 17.24
N ARG A 241 4.64 -14.95 17.68
CA ARG A 241 5.85 -14.73 18.49
C ARG A 241 7.01 -14.11 17.71
N ALA A 242 7.21 -14.51 16.46
CA ALA A 242 8.28 -14.00 15.61
C ALA A 242 8.02 -12.55 15.13
N PHE A 243 6.75 -12.17 14.95
CA PHE A 243 6.38 -10.88 14.37
C PHE A 243 5.77 -9.86 15.35
N GLN A 244 5.38 -10.23 16.57
CA GLN A 244 4.91 -9.27 17.59
C GLN A 244 6.01 -8.69 18.49
N ARG A 245 7.30 -8.93 18.21
CA ARG A 245 8.38 -8.55 19.13
C ARG A 245 8.62 -7.04 19.32
N GLU A 246 7.99 -6.14 18.57
CA GLU A 246 8.19 -4.68 18.74
C GLU A 246 6.93 -3.83 18.47
N ARG A 247 5.81 -4.17 19.11
CA ARG A 247 4.82 -3.14 19.46
C ARG A 247 4.47 -3.27 20.93
N LEU A 248 5.44 -2.90 21.77
CA LEU A 248 5.14 -2.30 23.05
C LEU A 248 4.17 -1.15 22.78
N ASP A 249 2.99 -1.35 23.32
CA ASP A 249 1.79 -0.60 23.08
C ASP A 249 2.02 0.85 23.50
N VAL A 250 2.30 1.74 22.53
CA VAL A 250 2.53 3.17 22.76
C VAL A 250 1.35 3.76 23.56
N GLN A 251 0.14 3.24 23.36
CA GLN A 251 -1.05 3.64 24.12
C GLN A 251 -0.99 3.21 25.59
N THR A 252 -0.43 2.03 25.88
CA THR A 252 -0.23 1.56 27.26
C THR A 252 0.90 2.35 27.94
N ALA A 253 1.99 2.66 27.22
CA ALA A 253 3.04 3.54 27.73
C ALA A 253 2.52 4.96 28.05
N PHE A 254 1.64 5.52 27.21
CA PHE A 254 1.00 6.82 27.46
C PHE A 254 0.01 6.80 28.64
N ARG A 255 -0.71 5.69 28.85
CA ARG A 255 -1.59 5.51 30.02
C ARG A 255 -0.81 5.43 31.32
N THR A 256 0.28 4.65 31.34
CA THR A 256 1.17 4.57 32.51
C THR A 256 1.81 5.94 32.79
N LEU A 257 2.16 6.70 31.75
CA LEU A 257 2.67 8.06 31.89
C LEU A 257 1.62 9.03 32.47
N GLN A 258 0.35 8.90 32.07
CA GLN A 258 -0.76 9.70 32.64
C GLN A 258 -1.03 9.37 34.12
N GLU A 259 -0.86 8.11 34.52
CA GLU A 259 -1.01 7.69 35.91
C GLU A 259 0.17 8.15 36.79
N GLU A 260 1.41 8.11 36.26
CA GLU A 260 2.62 8.63 36.92
C GLU A 260 2.59 10.16 37.08
N ILE A 261 2.07 10.90 36.09
CA ILE A 261 1.92 12.37 36.16
C ILE A 261 0.94 12.79 37.27
N ARG A 262 -0.03 11.93 37.59
CA ARG A 262 -1.04 12.23 38.62
C ARG A 262 -0.52 12.08 40.05
N THR A 263 0.69 11.56 40.24
CA THR A 263 1.24 11.21 41.57
C THR A 263 2.48 12.00 41.99
N ILE A 264 3.01 12.92 41.17
CA ILE A 264 4.22 13.68 41.53
C ILE A 264 3.85 15.11 41.97
N ILE A 265 3.97 15.31 43.28
CA ILE A 265 3.70 16.54 44.02
C ILE A 265 5.01 17.34 44.10
N ALA A 266 5.46 17.93 42.97
CA ALA A 266 6.41 19.06 42.89
C ALA A 266 6.77 19.33 41.41
N LEU A 267 6.37 20.52 40.89
CA LEU A 267 6.58 20.95 39.50
C LEU A 267 8.04 20.79 38.99
N PRO A 268 9.10 21.06 39.78
CA PRO A 268 10.49 20.93 39.30
C PRO A 268 10.93 19.48 39.07
N GLU A 269 10.49 18.53 39.89
CA GLU A 269 10.88 17.11 39.74
C GLU A 269 10.18 16.46 38.55
N LEU A 270 8.93 16.87 38.29
CA LEU A 270 8.14 16.40 37.16
C LEU A 270 8.74 16.88 35.83
N LEU A 271 9.16 18.14 35.75
CA LEU A 271 9.84 18.68 34.58
C LEU A 271 11.18 17.96 34.34
N GLN A 272 11.93 17.63 35.39
CA GLN A 272 13.21 16.93 35.26
C GLN A 272 13.03 15.54 34.67
N ARG A 273 12.05 14.78 35.19
CA ARG A 273 11.77 13.42 34.72
C ARG A 273 11.19 13.41 33.32
N LEU A 274 10.35 14.39 32.97
CA LEU A 274 9.80 14.52 31.62
C LEU A 274 10.90 14.81 30.60
N VAL A 275 11.81 15.75 30.86
CA VAL A 275 12.93 16.03 29.96
C VAL A 275 13.80 14.81 29.79
N ALA A 276 14.15 14.12 30.89
CA ALA A 276 14.98 12.91 30.83
C ALA A 276 14.35 11.84 29.95
N ARG A 277 13.07 11.53 30.20
CA ARG A 277 12.39 10.44 29.50
C ARG A 277 12.12 10.77 28.04
N ILE A 278 11.76 12.00 27.71
CA ILE A 278 11.52 12.43 26.32
C ILE A 278 12.84 12.47 25.54
N THR A 279 13.93 12.93 26.17
CA THR A 279 15.26 12.96 25.55
C THR A 279 15.76 11.53 25.27
N ASP A 280 15.59 10.61 26.22
CA ASP A 280 15.92 9.19 26.05
C ASP A 280 15.06 8.51 24.97
N MET A 281 13.74 8.73 24.99
CA MET A 281 12.81 8.15 24.00
C MET A 281 13.07 8.63 22.58
N LEU A 282 13.51 9.88 22.40
CA LEU A 282 13.79 10.46 21.09
C LEU A 282 15.26 10.31 20.65
N HIS A 283 16.13 9.81 21.54
CA HIS A 283 17.59 9.76 21.38
C HIS A 283 18.19 11.14 21.04
N ALA A 284 17.67 12.21 21.63
CA ALA A 284 18.23 13.54 21.45
C ALA A 284 19.46 13.71 22.35
N THR A 285 20.51 14.40 21.89
CA THR A 285 21.73 14.60 22.69
C THR A 285 21.54 15.59 23.85
N HIS A 286 20.57 16.50 23.73
CA HIS A 286 20.28 17.56 24.71
C HIS A 286 18.80 17.95 24.66
N GLY A 287 18.24 18.33 25.82
CA GLY A 287 16.86 18.82 25.93
C GLY A 287 16.72 19.88 27.01
N ALA A 288 15.90 20.91 26.76
CA ALA A 288 15.59 21.94 27.75
C ALA A 288 14.11 22.34 27.71
N ILE A 289 13.53 22.59 28.88
CA ILE A 289 12.19 23.18 29.01
C ILE A 289 12.34 24.64 29.39
N TYR A 290 11.70 25.49 28.60
CA TYR A 290 11.53 26.91 28.86
C TYR A 290 10.10 27.16 29.36
N LEU A 291 9.92 27.88 30.47
CA LEU A 291 8.61 28.31 30.97
C LEU A 291 8.38 29.78 30.60
N ALA A 292 7.13 30.15 30.33
CA ALA A 292 6.79 31.54 30.04
C ALA A 292 6.87 32.38 31.33
N GLU A 293 7.66 33.45 31.33
CA GLU A 293 7.72 34.42 32.43
C GLU A 293 6.97 35.70 32.08
N ASP A 294 6.88 36.03 30.79
CA ASP A 294 6.06 37.13 30.22
C ASP A 294 5.66 36.80 28.76
N VAL A 295 4.77 37.59 28.15
CA VAL A 295 4.16 37.44 26.80
C VAL A 295 5.20 37.21 25.68
N SER A 296 6.47 37.56 25.88
CA SER A 296 7.53 37.44 24.87
C SER A 296 8.84 36.83 25.35
N GLN A 297 8.94 36.43 26.63
CA GLN A 297 10.17 35.91 27.21
C GLN A 297 9.93 34.57 27.94
N PHE A 298 10.67 33.55 27.51
CA PHE A 298 10.68 32.25 28.18
C PHE A 298 12.04 32.03 28.85
N THR A 299 12.03 31.71 30.14
CA THR A 299 13.24 31.39 30.92
C THR A 299 13.41 29.88 31.10
N ILE A 300 14.67 29.42 31.15
CA ILE A 300 14.97 27.99 31.33
C ILE A 300 14.47 27.53 32.70
N ALA A 301 13.51 26.62 32.71
CA ALA A 301 13.09 25.93 33.92
C ALA A 301 13.99 24.72 34.21
N GLN A 302 14.42 24.00 33.17
CA GLN A 302 15.29 22.84 33.33
C GLN A 302 16.07 22.47 32.07
N ARG A 303 17.30 21.97 32.25
CA ARG A 303 18.22 21.56 31.18
C ARG A 303 18.79 20.16 31.46
N GLN A 304 18.92 19.36 30.41
CA GLN A 304 19.64 18.08 30.45
C GLN A 304 20.57 17.91 29.25
N GLY A 305 21.79 17.41 29.52
CA GLY A 305 22.86 17.21 28.55
C GLY A 305 23.98 18.27 28.64
N THR A 306 25.23 17.81 28.62
CA THR A 306 26.45 18.63 28.65
C THR A 306 26.89 19.06 27.25
N SER A 307 27.16 20.35 27.09
CA SER A 307 27.89 20.99 25.96
C SER A 307 27.04 21.50 24.78
N GLY A 308 26.59 22.75 24.88
CA GLY A 308 25.99 23.54 23.80
C GLY A 308 25.42 24.86 24.35
N PRO A 309 25.50 26.00 23.64
CA PRO A 309 25.08 27.30 24.15
C PRO A 309 23.55 27.42 24.09
N LEU A 310 22.86 26.84 25.07
CA LEU A 310 21.45 27.16 25.32
C LEU A 310 21.44 28.44 26.16
N PRO A 311 20.99 29.60 25.62
CA PRO A 311 20.86 30.84 26.35
C PRO A 311 19.75 30.73 27.40
N SER A 312 19.96 31.43 28.50
CA SER A 312 19.11 31.48 29.69
C SER A 312 17.70 32.03 29.42
N SER A 313 17.51 32.77 28.34
CA SER A 313 16.21 33.27 27.88
C SER A 313 16.03 33.05 26.38
N LEU A 314 14.82 32.66 25.99
CA LEU A 314 14.40 32.52 24.60
C LEU A 314 13.37 33.61 24.29
N ALA A 315 13.71 34.52 23.37
CA ALA A 315 12.77 35.49 22.82
C ALA A 315 12.18 34.91 21.53
N ILE A 316 10.85 34.85 21.44
CA ILE A 316 10.13 34.27 20.31
C ILE A 316 9.39 35.37 19.56
N THR A 317 9.40 35.30 18.22
CA THR A 317 8.70 36.26 17.36
C THR A 317 7.18 36.03 17.41
N ALA A 318 6.37 37.08 17.22
CA ALA A 318 4.91 36.98 17.29
C ALA A 318 4.30 35.93 16.33
N GLU A 319 4.91 35.71 15.15
CA GLU A 319 4.49 34.69 14.19
C GLU A 319 4.74 33.26 14.68
N GLU A 320 5.86 33.03 15.36
CA GLU A 320 6.27 31.73 15.88
C GLU A 320 5.42 31.33 17.09
N ARG A 321 5.06 32.31 17.93
CA ARG A 321 4.08 32.13 19.01
C ARG A 321 2.74 31.64 18.47
N GLN A 322 2.23 32.26 17.41
CA GLN A 322 0.95 31.87 16.80
C GLN A 322 0.98 30.44 16.22
N GLN A 323 2.14 29.98 15.73
CA GLN A 323 2.30 28.60 15.26
C GLN A 323 2.37 27.59 16.40
N LEU A 324 3.05 27.94 17.50
CA LEU A 324 3.16 27.12 18.71
C LEU A 324 1.80 27.01 19.44
N GLU A 325 1.02 28.09 19.52
CA GLU A 325 -0.35 28.07 20.09
C GLU A 325 -1.30 27.18 19.29
N ARG A 326 -1.08 27.03 17.98
CA ARG A 326 -1.82 26.10 17.12
C ARG A 326 -1.35 24.64 17.24
N GLY A 327 -0.41 24.34 18.14
CA GLY A 327 0.11 22.99 18.37
C GLY A 327 1.11 22.50 17.31
N SER A 328 1.65 23.41 16.49
CA SER A 328 2.62 23.07 15.44
C SER A 328 4.04 23.21 15.95
N ALA A 329 4.89 22.20 15.71
CA ALA A 329 6.31 22.27 16.06
C ALA A 329 7.04 23.26 15.14
N VAL A 330 7.78 24.20 15.73
CA VAL A 330 8.50 25.25 15.00
C VAL A 330 9.99 24.97 15.02
N LYS A 331 10.65 25.11 13.85
CA LYS A 331 12.12 25.16 13.75
C LYS A 331 12.54 26.62 13.88
N VAL A 332 13.26 26.95 14.95
CA VAL A 332 13.67 28.34 15.24
C VAL A 332 14.82 28.79 14.31
N PRO A 333 14.95 30.09 13.99
CA PRO A 333 15.91 30.62 13.03
C PRO A 333 17.28 30.90 13.65
N ALA A 334 18.31 30.85 12.79
CA ALA A 334 19.69 31.40 12.83
C ALA A 334 20.54 31.40 14.12
N SER A 335 19.99 31.66 15.31
CA SER A 335 20.72 31.59 16.60
C SER A 335 20.90 30.16 17.11
N PHE A 336 20.09 29.21 16.62
CA PHE A 336 20.18 27.78 16.94
C PHE A 336 20.06 26.91 15.70
N PRO A 337 21.19 26.47 15.13
CA PRO A 337 21.14 25.45 14.11
C PRO A 337 20.66 24.14 14.77
N HIS A 338 19.46 23.66 14.39
CA HIS A 338 18.93 22.30 14.60
C HIS A 338 18.11 22.00 15.88
N ALA A 339 17.49 22.99 16.54
CA ALA A 339 16.57 22.74 17.65
C ALA A 339 15.10 22.60 17.18
N LEU A 340 14.38 21.60 17.68
CA LEU A 340 12.93 21.45 17.48
C LEU A 340 12.19 21.97 18.72
N LEU A 341 11.29 22.94 18.55
CA LEU A 341 10.43 23.43 19.63
C LEU A 341 9.08 22.70 19.62
N ILE A 342 8.70 22.13 20.76
CA ILE A 342 7.40 21.50 20.98
C ILE A 342 6.65 22.31 22.04
N PRO A 343 5.43 22.79 21.76
CA PRO A 343 4.64 23.53 22.74
C PRO A 343 4.15 22.61 23.87
N LEU A 344 4.29 23.07 25.11
CA LEU A 344 3.68 22.48 26.30
C LEU A 344 2.45 23.32 26.67
N THR A 345 1.28 22.87 26.25
CA THR A 345 0.00 23.51 26.56
C THR A 345 -0.65 22.81 27.76
N ALA A 346 -1.00 23.55 28.81
CA ALA A 346 -1.80 23.01 29.92
C ALA A 346 -3.30 23.14 29.60
N PRO A 347 -4.14 22.17 29.98
CA PRO A 347 -5.58 22.30 29.84
C PRO A 347 -6.10 23.36 30.81
N GLN A 348 -6.40 24.55 30.26
CA GLN A 348 -7.23 25.63 30.82
C GLN A 348 -7.18 25.78 32.36
N THR A 349 -6.21 26.53 32.84
CA THR A 349 -6.33 27.26 34.11
C THR A 349 -6.85 28.67 33.85
N ASP A 350 -7.56 29.24 34.83
CA ASP A 350 -8.37 30.49 34.82
C ASP A 350 -7.61 31.80 34.47
N THR A 351 -6.41 31.70 33.92
CA THR A 351 -5.48 32.78 33.56
C THR A 351 -5.17 32.74 32.08
N GLY A 352 -6.21 32.80 31.22
CA GLY A 352 -6.21 33.38 29.87
C GLY A 352 -5.20 32.94 28.79
N ASP A 353 -4.12 32.23 29.09
CA ASP A 353 -3.00 31.98 28.17
C ASP A 353 -2.76 30.45 28.02
N PRO A 354 -2.98 29.87 26.83
CA PRO A 354 -2.93 28.42 26.62
C PRO A 354 -1.51 27.84 26.56
N LEU A 355 -0.47 28.68 26.50
CA LEU A 355 0.91 28.30 26.30
C LEU A 355 1.72 28.43 27.59
N VAL A 356 2.00 27.31 28.26
CA VAL A 356 2.66 27.31 29.58
C VAL A 356 4.17 27.14 29.48
N GLY A 357 4.67 26.50 28.42
CA GLY A 357 6.11 26.36 28.18
C GLY A 357 6.45 25.76 26.82
N ILE A 358 7.75 25.65 26.55
CA ILE A 358 8.31 25.17 25.28
C ILE A 358 9.43 24.18 25.57
N LEU A 359 9.33 23.00 24.99
CA LEU A 359 10.37 21.98 25.02
C LEU A 359 11.27 22.15 23.78
N ALA A 360 12.54 22.47 23.99
CA ALA A 360 13.55 22.52 22.96
C ALA A 360 14.37 21.22 22.95
N LEU A 361 14.37 20.53 21.81
CA LEU A 361 15.12 19.28 21.61
C LEU A 361 16.28 19.49 20.65
N GLY A 362 17.47 19.05 21.07
CA GLY A 362 18.68 18.99 20.24
C GLY A 362 18.66 17.83 19.25
N ARG A 363 19.66 17.80 18.39
CA ARG A 363 19.80 16.84 17.29
C ARG A 363 20.11 15.41 17.81
N ARG A 364 19.83 14.41 16.97
CA ARG A 364 20.36 13.03 17.08
C ARG A 364 21.82 12.96 16.68
#